data_AF-A0A5T1YZQ6-F1
#
_entry.id   AF-A0A5T1YZQ6-F1
#
_cell.length_a   1.000
_cell.length_b   1.000
_cell.length_c   1.000
_cell.angle_alpha   90.00
_cell.angle_beta   90.00
_cell.angle_gamma   90.00
#
_symmetry.space_group_name_H-M   'P 1'
#
loop_
_entity.id
_entity.type
_entity.pdbx_description
1 polymer ?
#
loop_
_entity_poly.entity_id
_entity_poly.type
_entity_poly.pdbx_seq_one_letter_code
_entity_poly.pdbx_strand_id
1 'polypeptide(L)'
;YSNCLFFEHTILLDENVVDYILGNNNFTIIVKKYFKEHSIFYLAKKDVRSVKITLENKYLENKVDFGNMLRFYKNKVEYINSYIKQTPKKVYLFGAHLFSQNLIYSGLDTLKIVCILDNDLNKQKKRLYGTKFIVRSPKILINDSNALVILNAGIYNDEIEKDIIENINNKIEIIKC
;
A
#
# COMPACT_ATOMS: atom_id res chain seq x y z
N TYR A 1 -4.72 2.30 -5.02
CA TYR A 1 -3.81 1.40 -4.26
C TYR A 1 -2.54 2.15 -3.91
N SER A 2 -2.00 1.96 -2.70
CA SER A 2 -0.78 2.63 -2.19
C SER A 2 0.53 2.21 -2.85
N ASN A 3 0.52 1.12 -3.62
CA ASN A 3 1.68 0.64 -4.38
C ASN A 3 1.75 1.22 -5.80
N CYS A 4 1.04 2.30 -6.11
CA CYS A 4 1.04 2.87 -7.45
C CYS A 4 2.24 3.81 -7.71
N LEU A 5 2.78 4.45 -6.66
CA LEU A 5 3.87 5.40 -6.79
C LEU A 5 4.73 5.44 -5.52
N PHE A 6 6.02 5.10 -5.65
CA PHE A 6 7.03 5.11 -4.59
C PHE A 6 8.43 4.92 -5.17
N PHE A 7 9.46 4.69 -4.33
CA PHE A 7 10.84 4.60 -4.80
C PHE A 7 11.12 3.41 -5.75
N GLU A 8 10.38 2.29 -5.66
CA GLU A 8 10.49 1.19 -6.64
C GLU A 8 9.58 1.43 -7.86
N HIS A 9 8.45 2.11 -7.66
CA HIS A 9 7.50 2.47 -8.71
C HIS A 9 7.52 3.99 -8.91
N THR A 10 8.55 4.51 -9.57
CA THR A 10 8.78 5.95 -9.70
C THR A 10 7.88 6.63 -10.74
N ILE A 11 7.18 5.84 -11.55
CA ILE A 11 6.29 6.30 -12.61
C ILE A 11 4.99 5.51 -12.52
N LEU A 12 3.86 6.21 -12.56
CA LEU A 12 2.57 5.59 -12.79
C LEU A 12 2.34 5.49 -14.29
N LEU A 13 2.36 4.26 -14.83
CA LEU A 13 2.07 3.98 -16.23
C LEU A 13 0.60 3.55 -16.35
N ASP A 14 -0.22 4.43 -16.91
CA ASP A 14 -1.57 4.04 -17.34
C ASP A 14 -1.51 3.26 -18.66
N GLU A 15 -2.65 2.68 -19.04
CA GLU A 15 -2.79 1.88 -20.26
C GLU A 15 -2.42 2.67 -21.54
N ASN A 16 -2.80 3.95 -21.63
CA ASN A 16 -2.51 4.77 -22.81
C ASN A 16 -1.01 5.06 -22.94
N VAL A 17 -0.33 5.29 -21.82
CA VAL A 17 1.13 5.51 -21.78
C VAL A 17 1.87 4.24 -22.18
N VAL A 18 1.45 3.06 -21.68
CA VAL A 18 2.06 1.78 -22.06
C VAL A 18 1.88 1.53 -23.56
N ASP A 19 0.67 1.74 -24.08
CA ASP A 19 0.38 1.61 -25.51
C ASP A 19 1.28 2.52 -26.34
N TYR A 20 1.34 3.80 -25.98
CA TYR A 20 2.20 4.79 -26.62
C TYR A 20 3.66 4.36 -26.65
N ILE A 21 4.22 3.91 -25.52
CA ILE A 21 5.60 3.46 -25.43
C ILE A 21 5.83 2.27 -26.36
N LEU A 22 4.94 1.28 -26.38
CA LEU A 22 5.08 0.09 -27.22
C LEU A 22 5.00 0.42 -28.72
N GLY A 23 3.93 1.09 -29.15
CA GLY A 23 3.74 1.46 -30.57
C GLY A 23 4.86 2.36 -31.09
N ASN A 24 5.34 3.29 -30.27
CA ASN A 24 6.38 4.22 -30.70
C ASN A 24 7.78 3.59 -30.70
N ASN A 25 7.96 2.42 -30.08
CA ASN A 25 9.20 1.65 -30.08
C ASN A 25 9.15 0.37 -30.94
N ASN A 26 8.30 0.32 -31.96
CA ASN A 26 8.21 -0.79 -32.92
C ASN A 26 7.71 -2.09 -32.31
N PHE A 27 6.70 -2.01 -31.44
CA PHE A 27 5.97 -3.16 -30.93
C PHE A 27 4.49 -3.08 -31.31
N THR A 28 3.96 -4.20 -31.77
CA THR A 28 2.53 -4.42 -31.96
C THR A 28 1.99 -5.16 -30.74
N ILE A 29 0.93 -4.63 -30.14
CA ILE A 29 0.24 -5.27 -29.00
C ILE A 29 -0.65 -6.38 -29.56
N ILE A 30 -0.44 -7.60 -29.08
CA ILE A 30 -1.17 -8.80 -29.52
C ILE A 30 -2.34 -9.08 -28.59
N VAL A 31 -2.11 -8.99 -27.26
CA VAL A 31 -3.13 -9.25 -26.24
C VAL A 31 -2.92 -8.32 -25.05
N LYS A 32 -4.03 -7.82 -24.49
CA LYS A 32 -4.10 -7.29 -23.12
C LYS A 32 -4.99 -8.19 -22.28
N LYS A 33 -4.50 -8.61 -21.12
CA LYS A 33 -5.28 -9.41 -20.16
C LYS A 33 -5.38 -8.64 -18.84
N TYR A 34 -6.60 -8.20 -18.52
CA TYR A 34 -6.91 -7.55 -17.25
C TYR A 34 -6.89 -8.57 -16.12
N PHE A 35 -6.23 -8.23 -15.01
CA PHE A 35 -6.14 -9.07 -13.82
C PHE A 35 -6.57 -8.27 -12.60
N LYS A 36 -7.73 -8.68 -12.06
CA LYS A 36 -8.43 -7.95 -11.00
C LYS A 36 -8.59 -6.47 -11.39
N GLU A 37 -8.62 -5.59 -10.41
CA GLU A 37 -8.81 -4.15 -10.59
C GLU A 37 -7.49 -3.35 -10.57
N HIS A 38 -6.33 -4.01 -10.65
CA HIS A 38 -5.05 -3.35 -10.40
C HIS A 38 -3.93 -3.66 -11.40
N SER A 39 -4.11 -4.60 -12.35
CA SER A 39 -3.04 -4.96 -13.28
C SER A 39 -3.56 -5.34 -14.66
N ILE A 40 -2.73 -5.07 -15.67
CA ILE A 40 -2.94 -5.45 -17.07
C ILE A 40 -1.68 -6.16 -17.54
N PHE A 41 -1.82 -7.37 -18.05
CA PHE A 41 -0.73 -8.12 -18.67
C PHE A 41 -0.72 -7.87 -20.18
N TYR A 42 0.43 -7.47 -20.70
CA TYR A 42 0.64 -7.20 -22.12
C TYR A 42 1.42 -8.33 -22.79
N LEU A 43 0.91 -8.83 -23.91
CA LEU A 43 1.68 -9.60 -24.88
C LEU A 43 1.93 -8.70 -26.09
N ALA A 44 3.19 -8.38 -26.36
CA ALA A 44 3.60 -7.55 -27.48
C ALA A 44 4.68 -8.24 -28.30
N LYS A 45 4.73 -7.93 -29.60
CA LYS A 45 5.73 -8.46 -30.54
C LYS A 45 6.45 -7.32 -31.24
N LYS A 46 7.77 -7.41 -31.37
CA LYS A 46 8.54 -6.46 -32.16
C LYS A 46 8.13 -6.53 -33.63
N ASP A 47 7.73 -5.40 -34.19
CA ASP A 47 7.25 -5.24 -35.55
C ASP A 47 7.61 -3.85 -36.07
N VAL A 48 8.48 -3.79 -37.09
CA VAL A 48 8.92 -2.53 -37.70
C VAL A 48 7.80 -1.77 -38.42
N ARG A 49 6.66 -2.44 -38.65
CA ARG A 49 5.45 -1.83 -39.23
C ARG A 49 4.43 -1.43 -38.18
N SER A 50 4.78 -1.43 -36.89
CA SER A 50 3.85 -1.05 -35.83
C SER A 50 3.30 0.36 -36.05
N VAL A 51 2.00 0.52 -35.83
CA VAL A 51 1.35 1.84 -35.90
C VAL A 51 1.85 2.70 -34.75
N LYS A 52 2.25 3.94 -35.07
CA LYS A 52 2.61 4.94 -34.06
C LYS A 52 1.35 5.43 -33.36
N ILE A 53 1.43 5.52 -32.05
CA ILE A 53 0.33 5.93 -31.20
C ILE A 53 0.61 7.36 -30.76
N THR A 54 -0.42 8.20 -30.78
CA THR A 54 -0.37 9.56 -30.24
C THR A 54 -0.83 9.51 -28.80
N LEU A 55 -0.07 10.14 -27.90
CA LEU A 55 -0.45 10.27 -26.49
C LEU A 55 -1.02 11.67 -26.26
N GLU A 56 -2.23 11.73 -25.70
CA GLU A 56 -2.82 12.97 -25.23
C GLU A 56 -2.11 13.46 -23.96
N ASN A 57 -1.91 14.78 -23.85
CA ASN A 57 -1.31 15.37 -22.66
C ASN A 57 -2.33 15.46 -21.52
N LYS A 58 -2.23 14.52 -20.57
CA LYS A 58 -3.08 14.47 -19.36
C LYS A 58 -2.48 15.15 -18.13
N TYR A 59 -1.52 16.07 -18.29
CA TYR A 59 -0.83 16.68 -17.16
C TYR A 59 -1.76 17.29 -16.11
N LEU A 60 -2.79 18.03 -16.54
CA LEU A 60 -3.73 18.69 -15.62
C LEU A 60 -4.57 17.68 -14.83
N GLU A 61 -5.06 16.64 -15.50
CA GLU A 61 -5.83 15.54 -14.90
C GLU A 61 -4.97 14.77 -13.90
N ASN A 62 -3.78 14.33 -14.32
CA ASN A 62 -2.84 13.60 -13.49
C ASN A 62 -2.40 14.40 -12.26
N LYS A 63 -2.26 15.73 -12.40
CA LYS A 63 -1.94 16.62 -11.27
C LYS A 63 -3.09 16.67 -10.25
N VAL A 64 -4.33 16.71 -10.73
CA VAL A 64 -5.52 16.66 -9.87
C VAL A 64 -5.59 15.32 -9.14
N ASP A 65 -5.41 14.20 -9.85
CA ASP A 65 -5.43 12.86 -9.27
C ASP A 65 -4.33 12.65 -8.24
N PHE A 66 -3.12 13.14 -8.53
CA PHE A 66 -2.02 13.12 -7.57
C PHE A 66 -2.34 13.94 -6.32
N GLY A 67 -2.91 15.15 -6.49
CA GLY A 67 -3.36 15.97 -5.37
C GLY A 67 -4.45 15.31 -4.53
N ASN A 68 -5.41 14.64 -5.18
CA ASN A 68 -6.48 13.88 -4.54
C ASN A 68 -5.90 12.69 -3.75
N MET A 69 -4.91 11.99 -4.30
CA MET A 69 -4.20 10.91 -3.60
C MET A 69 -3.50 11.42 -2.33
N LEU A 70 -2.80 12.56 -2.39
CA LEU A 70 -2.16 13.16 -1.21
C LEU A 70 -3.20 13.53 -0.14
N ARG A 71 -4.31 14.14 -0.55
CA ARG A 71 -5.41 14.49 0.37
C ARG A 71 -6.04 13.24 0.99
N PHE A 72 -6.23 12.19 0.22
CA PHE A 72 -6.75 10.91 0.70
C PHE A 72 -5.89 10.34 1.83
N TYR A 73 -4.55 10.30 1.67
CA TYR A 73 -3.67 9.81 2.74
C TYR A 73 -3.63 10.72 3.95
N LYS A 74 -3.66 12.04 3.75
CA LYS A 74 -3.74 13.00 4.85
C LYS A 74 -5.01 12.79 5.68
N ASN A 75 -6.17 12.72 5.04
CA ASN A 75 -7.45 12.49 5.72
C ASN A 75 -7.48 11.13 6.42
N LYS A 76 -6.92 10.09 5.79
CA LYS A 76 -6.79 8.76 6.39
C LYS A 76 -5.93 8.79 7.65
N VAL A 77 -4.79 9.48 7.61
CA VAL A 77 -3.92 9.66 8.78
C VAL A 77 -4.60 10.46 9.89
N GLU A 78 -5.32 11.53 9.56
CA GLU A 78 -6.09 12.32 10.54
C GLU A 78 -7.15 11.45 11.24
N TYR A 79 -7.87 10.63 10.47
CA TYR A 79 -8.80 9.64 11.00
C TYR A 79 -8.10 8.69 11.98
N ILE A 80 -7.01 8.03 11.57
CA ILE A 80 -6.28 7.09 12.45
C ILE A 80 -5.75 7.78 13.71
N ASN A 81 -5.17 8.97 13.57
CA ASN A 81 -4.64 9.76 14.69
C ASN A 81 -5.73 10.09 15.72
N SER A 82 -6.97 10.30 15.28
CA SER A 82 -8.09 10.54 16.20
C SER A 82 -8.35 9.35 17.13
N TYR A 83 -8.21 8.11 16.63
CA TYR A 83 -8.34 6.90 17.44
C TYR A 83 -7.13 6.68 18.35
N ILE A 84 -5.91 6.89 17.83
CA ILE A 84 -4.66 6.79 18.61
C ILE A 84 -4.73 7.72 19.83
N LYS A 85 -5.23 8.95 19.67
CA LYS A 85 -5.34 9.91 20.77
C LYS A 85 -6.29 9.45 21.87
N GLN A 86 -7.46 8.94 21.50
CA GLN A 86 -8.53 8.56 22.42
C GLN A 86 -8.27 7.23 23.15
N THR A 87 -7.46 6.34 22.56
CA THR A 87 -7.25 5.02 23.15
C THR A 87 -6.20 5.03 24.28
N PRO A 88 -6.48 4.35 25.41
CA PRO A 88 -5.46 4.01 26.41
C PRO A 88 -4.69 2.74 26.05
N LYS A 89 -5.07 2.04 24.97
CA LYS A 89 -4.48 0.77 24.54
C LYS A 89 -3.09 0.96 23.96
N LYS A 90 -2.30 -0.11 23.97
CA LYS A 90 -1.06 -0.16 23.17
C LYS A 90 -1.40 -0.20 21.70
N VAL A 91 -0.72 0.61 20.89
CA VAL A 91 -0.99 0.70 19.46
C VAL A 91 0.06 -0.06 18.67
N TYR A 92 -0.38 -0.85 17.71
CA TYR A 92 0.47 -1.59 16.78
C TYR A 92 0.06 -1.26 15.34
N LEU A 93 1.04 -1.19 14.44
CA LEU A 93 0.81 -0.94 13.03
C LEU A 93 1.14 -2.20 12.22
N PHE A 94 0.19 -2.72 11.45
CA PHE A 94 0.37 -3.96 10.70
C PHE A 94 0.89 -3.71 9.29
N GLY A 95 1.90 -4.49 8.89
CA GLY A 95 2.54 -4.52 7.58
C GLY A 95 3.89 -3.83 7.57
N ALA A 96 4.99 -4.60 7.55
CA ALA A 96 6.34 -4.08 7.31
C ALA A 96 6.58 -3.90 5.82
N HIS A 97 5.84 -2.96 5.24
CA HIS A 97 5.89 -2.61 3.82
C HIS A 97 5.65 -1.10 3.65
N LEU A 98 5.69 -0.65 2.39
CA LEU A 98 5.38 0.71 1.97
C LEU A 98 4.08 1.27 2.57
N PHE A 99 3.06 0.43 2.79
CA PHE A 99 1.79 0.87 3.36
C PHE A 99 1.94 1.58 4.70
N SER A 100 2.71 0.99 5.62
CA SER A 100 2.98 1.58 6.94
C SER A 100 3.87 2.79 6.84
N GLN A 101 4.83 2.77 5.92
CA GLN A 101 5.70 3.91 5.71
C GLN A 101 4.94 5.11 5.15
N ASN A 102 4.07 4.91 4.17
CA ASN A 102 3.24 5.97 3.61
C ASN A 102 2.38 6.63 4.70
N LEU A 103 1.81 5.86 5.63
CA LEU A 103 1.09 6.44 6.77
C LEU A 103 2.02 7.27 7.67
N ILE A 104 3.19 6.71 8.05
CA ILE A 104 4.17 7.40 8.89
C ILE A 104 4.64 8.71 8.24
N TYR A 105 5.03 8.68 6.97
CA TYR A 105 5.46 9.86 6.22
C TYR A 105 4.33 10.86 5.97
N SER A 106 3.08 10.39 5.91
CA SER A 106 1.89 11.26 5.77
C SER A 106 1.44 11.88 7.11
N GLY A 107 2.18 11.65 8.21
CA GLY A 107 1.95 12.31 9.50
C GLY A 107 1.24 11.46 10.56
N LEU A 108 1.27 10.12 10.43
CA LEU A 108 0.76 9.24 11.48
C LEU A 108 1.49 9.51 12.81
N ASP A 109 0.73 9.67 13.89
CA ASP A 109 1.28 9.84 15.23
C ASP A 109 1.93 8.53 15.69
N THR A 110 3.25 8.58 15.79
CA THR A 110 4.09 7.42 16.08
C THR A 110 4.41 7.25 17.56
N LEU A 111 4.00 8.19 18.43
CA LEU A 111 4.42 8.20 19.83
C LEU A 111 3.89 7.00 20.63
N LYS A 112 2.66 6.58 20.35
CA LYS A 112 2.01 5.43 21.00
C LYS A 112 2.23 4.10 20.28
N ILE A 113 2.85 4.11 19.10
CA ILE A 113 3.09 2.89 18.31
C ILE A 113 4.23 2.11 18.96
N VAL A 114 3.95 0.87 19.36
CA VAL A 114 4.92 0.00 20.02
C VAL A 114 5.89 -0.58 18.99
N CYS A 115 5.38 -1.18 17.93
CA CYS A 115 6.17 -1.81 16.87
C CYS A 115 5.35 -2.03 15.60
N ILE A 116 6.02 -2.51 14.54
CA ILE A 116 5.36 -2.96 13.32
C ILE A 116 5.12 -4.48 13.42
N LEU A 117 3.94 -4.93 13.01
CA LEU A 117 3.61 -6.35 12.92
C LEU A 117 3.72 -6.84 11.48
N ASP A 118 4.35 -7.99 11.25
CA ASP A 118 4.39 -8.63 9.92
C ASP A 118 4.56 -10.16 10.04
N ASN A 119 3.87 -10.89 9.17
CA ASN A 119 3.92 -12.35 9.13
C ASN A 119 5.25 -12.88 8.57
N ASP A 120 5.96 -12.10 7.74
CA ASP A 120 7.21 -12.51 7.13
C ASP A 120 8.35 -12.62 8.15
N LEU A 121 8.79 -13.86 8.39
CA LEU A 121 9.91 -14.18 9.29
C LEU A 121 11.20 -13.46 8.91
N ASN A 122 11.43 -13.19 7.63
CA ASN A 122 12.63 -12.52 7.14
C ASN A 122 12.66 -11.03 7.50
N LYS A 123 11.49 -10.43 7.77
CA LYS A 123 11.39 -9.03 8.20
C LYS A 123 11.45 -8.89 9.72
N GLN A 124 11.00 -9.89 10.45
CA GLN A 124 10.97 -9.86 11.91
C GLN A 124 12.35 -9.64 12.53
N LYS A 125 12.37 -8.96 13.68
CA LYS A 125 13.58 -8.50 14.40
C LYS A 125 14.45 -7.51 13.61
N LYS A 126 14.08 -7.16 12.38
CA LYS A 126 14.70 -6.08 11.61
C LYS A 126 13.91 -4.79 11.77
N ARG A 127 14.51 -3.70 11.32
CA ARG A 127 13.92 -2.37 11.35
C ARG A 127 13.13 -2.12 10.07
N LEU A 128 11.94 -1.53 10.18
CA LEU A 128 11.23 -1.00 9.01
C LEU A 128 12.05 0.17 8.47
N TYR A 129 12.53 0.06 7.23
CA TYR A 129 13.42 1.06 6.64
C TYR A 129 12.80 2.47 6.69
N GLY A 130 13.64 3.49 6.86
CA GLY A 130 13.18 4.88 7.03
C GLY A 130 12.60 5.21 8.41
N THR A 131 12.52 4.24 9.34
CA THR A 131 11.92 4.44 10.67
C THR A 131 12.79 3.84 11.79
N LYS A 132 12.43 4.10 13.05
CA LYS A 132 13.03 3.45 14.23
C LYS A 132 12.37 2.12 14.62
N PHE A 133 11.26 1.76 13.98
CA PHE A 133 10.44 0.65 14.45
C PHE A 133 11.02 -0.71 14.09
N ILE A 134 10.99 -1.62 15.05
CA ILE A 134 11.32 -3.03 14.86
C ILE A 134 10.06 -3.78 14.42
N VAL A 135 10.23 -4.70 13.48
CA VAL A 135 9.18 -5.60 13.00
C VAL A 135 9.10 -6.80 13.94
N ARG A 136 7.89 -7.18 14.34
CA ARG A 136 7.61 -8.33 15.21
C ARG A 136 6.54 -9.22 14.58
N SER A 137 6.49 -10.48 15.02
CA SER A 137 5.40 -11.38 14.66
C SER A 137 4.09 -10.90 15.31
N PRO A 138 2.93 -10.99 14.63
CA PRO A 138 1.63 -10.73 15.23
C PRO A 138 1.33 -11.62 16.45
N LYS A 139 2.00 -12.77 16.58
CA LYS A 139 1.86 -13.69 17.72
C LYS A 139 2.22 -13.06 19.07
N ILE A 140 2.90 -11.91 19.11
CA ILE A 140 3.10 -11.18 20.38
C ILE A 140 1.78 -10.71 21.01
N LEU A 141 0.70 -10.63 20.22
CA LEU A 141 -0.62 -10.19 20.67
C LEU A 141 -1.38 -11.25 21.48
N ILE A 142 -0.94 -12.52 21.48
CA ILE A 142 -1.62 -13.63 22.19
C ILE A 142 -1.86 -13.28 23.66
N ASN A 143 -0.88 -12.63 24.31
CA ASN A 143 -0.94 -12.27 25.73
C ASN A 143 -1.26 -10.79 25.98
N ASP A 144 -1.60 -10.02 24.94
CA ASP A 144 -1.86 -8.57 25.05
C ASP A 144 -3.30 -8.26 24.64
N SER A 145 -4.24 -8.50 25.55
CA SER A 145 -5.66 -8.22 25.31
C SER A 145 -6.04 -6.75 25.37
N ASN A 146 -5.09 -5.83 25.62
CA ASN A 146 -5.32 -4.39 25.69
C ASN A 146 -4.56 -3.65 24.58
N ALA A 147 -4.76 -4.13 23.35
CA ALA A 147 -4.08 -3.66 22.17
C ALA A 147 -5.06 -3.20 21.08
N LEU A 148 -4.62 -2.19 20.33
CA LEU A 148 -5.24 -1.69 19.12
C LEU A 148 -4.29 -1.95 17.94
N VAL A 149 -4.77 -2.58 16.88
CA VAL A 149 -4.02 -2.82 15.64
C VAL A 149 -4.59 -1.97 14.51
N ILE A 150 -3.72 -1.17 13.89
CA ILE A 150 -4.03 -0.39 12.68
C ILE A 150 -3.67 -1.23 11.47
N LEU A 151 -4.61 -1.40 10.54
CA LEU A 151 -4.52 -2.33 9.43
C LEU A 151 -4.80 -1.61 8.10
N ASN A 152 -3.74 -1.39 7.30
CA ASN A 152 -3.78 -0.65 6.02
C ASN A 152 -3.07 -1.46 4.91
N ALA A 153 -3.31 -2.77 4.86
CA ALA A 153 -2.72 -3.70 3.90
C ALA A 153 -3.53 -3.83 2.58
N GLY A 154 -4.56 -2.98 2.39
CA GLY A 154 -5.36 -2.96 1.16
C GLY A 154 -6.18 -4.24 1.00
N ILE A 155 -5.96 -4.97 -0.10
CA ILE A 155 -6.72 -6.20 -0.42
C ILE A 155 -6.57 -7.31 0.62
N TYR A 156 -5.54 -7.26 1.47
CA TYR A 156 -5.28 -8.26 2.49
C TYR A 156 -5.92 -7.91 3.84
N ASN A 157 -6.64 -6.79 3.94
CA ASN A 157 -7.16 -6.32 5.23
C ASN A 157 -8.05 -7.37 5.92
N ASP A 158 -8.99 -7.95 5.17
CA ASP A 158 -9.97 -8.90 5.73
C ASP A 158 -9.33 -10.25 6.11
N GLU A 159 -8.37 -10.73 5.30
CA GLU A 159 -7.62 -11.96 5.61
C GLU A 159 -6.79 -11.80 6.90
N ILE A 160 -6.09 -10.67 7.03
CA ILE A 160 -5.25 -10.39 8.20
C ILE A 160 -6.10 -10.18 9.45
N GLU A 161 -7.21 -9.44 9.34
CA GLU A 161 -8.14 -9.26 10.46
C GLU A 161 -8.66 -10.62 10.95
N LYS A 162 -9.11 -11.47 10.03
CA LYS A 162 -9.60 -12.80 10.35
C LYS A 162 -8.55 -13.62 11.09
N ASP A 163 -7.31 -13.64 10.59
CA ASP A 163 -6.22 -14.38 11.23
C ASP A 163 -5.91 -13.85 12.64
N ILE A 164 -5.89 -12.53 12.84
CA ILE A 164 -5.67 -11.94 14.18
C ILE A 164 -6.79 -12.35 15.14
N ILE A 165 -8.06 -12.25 14.73
CA ILE A 165 -9.19 -12.49 15.62
C ILE A 165 -9.39 -13.99 15.89
N GLU A 166 -9.31 -14.84 14.87
CA GLU A 166 -9.61 -16.28 14.99
C GLU A 166 -8.42 -17.09 15.50
N ASN A 167 -7.19 -16.76 15.08
CA ASN A 167 -6.02 -17.60 15.34
C ASN A 167 -5.04 -17.01 16.36
N ILE A 168 -5.14 -15.72 16.70
CA ILE A 168 -4.18 -15.05 17.60
C ILE A 168 -4.85 -14.60 18.90
N ASN A 169 -5.78 -13.65 18.83
CA ASN A 169 -6.45 -13.09 20.00
C ASN A 169 -7.74 -12.34 19.60
N ASN A 170 -8.89 -12.88 19.97
CA ASN A 170 -10.21 -12.33 19.67
C ASN A 170 -10.58 -11.06 20.44
N LYS A 171 -9.75 -10.60 21.39
CA LYS A 171 -9.97 -9.37 22.17
C LYS A 171 -9.29 -8.14 21.57
N ILE A 172 -8.51 -8.32 20.51
CA ILE A 172 -7.79 -7.24 19.85
C ILE A 172 -8.78 -6.31 19.16
N GLU A 173 -8.63 -5.02 19.40
CA GLU A 173 -9.36 -4.01 18.63
C GLU A 173 -8.62 -3.73 17.32
N ILE A 174 -9.34 -3.65 16.22
CA ILE A 174 -8.77 -3.44 14.89
C ILE A 174 -9.41 -2.21 14.26
N ILE A 175 -8.58 -1.33 13.72
CA ILE A 175 -9.01 -0.25 12.82
C ILE A 175 -8.53 -0.62 11.43
N LYS A 176 -9.48 -0.90 10.54
CA LYS A 176 -9.24 -1.10 9.12
C LYS A 176 -9.22 0.25 8.40
N CYS A 177 -8.24 0.45 7.54
CA CYS A 177 -8.05 1.68 6.77
C CYS A 177 -7.81 1.38 5.30
#